data_AF-A0A7C7QQM9-F1
#
_entry.id   AF-A0A7C7QQM9-F1
#
_cell.length_a   1.000
_cell.length_b   1.000
_cell.length_c   1.000
_cell.angle_alpha   90.00
_cell.angle_beta   90.00
_cell.angle_gamma   90.00
#
_symmetry.space_group_name_H-M   'P 1'
#
loop_
_entity.id
_entity.type
_entity.pdbx_description
1 polymer ?
#
loop_
_entity_poly.entity_id
_entity_poly.type
_entity_poly.pdbx_seq_one_letter_code
_entity_poly.pdbx_strand_id
1 'polypeptide(L)'
;MDVSKYKDLFASESREHLQALTEAILDLEREPGSVEPLERIFRSAHTLKGMAATMGYEGMSQLARDMEDLLDKGRQGTLAVAPALIDLLSECVDVLNTMLGDIIAERESQVNLAAVLHKLKQYQPA
;
A
#
# COMPACT_ATOMS: atom_id res chain seq x y z
N MET A 1 29.44 1.29 -4.36
CA MET A 1 28.17 2.01 -4.13
C MET A 1 27.74 1.72 -2.71
N ASP A 2 27.38 2.74 -1.94
CA ASP A 2 27.03 2.62 -0.52
C ASP A 2 25.57 2.16 -0.38
N VAL A 3 25.38 0.86 -0.17
CA VAL A 3 24.05 0.23 -0.08
C VAL A 3 23.23 0.83 1.07
N SER A 4 23.88 1.25 2.14
CA SER A 4 23.23 1.83 3.32
C SER A 4 22.54 3.16 2.99
N LYS A 5 23.15 4.01 2.15
CA LYS A 5 22.52 5.27 1.72
C LYS A 5 21.24 5.06 0.92
N TYR A 6 21.20 4.03 0.05
CA TYR A 6 19.99 3.71 -0.71
C TYR A 6 18.89 3.17 0.20
N LYS A 7 19.24 2.38 1.22
CA LYS A 7 18.31 1.88 2.22
C LYS A 7 17.72 3.02 3.07
N ASP A 8 18.53 3.98 3.50
CA ASP A 8 18.06 5.14 4.28
C ASP A 8 17.13 6.03 3.45
N LEU A 9 17.48 6.30 2.18
CA LEU A 9 16.64 7.06 1.26
C LEU A 9 15.31 6.34 1.02
N PHE A 10 15.36 5.04 0.69
CA PHE A 10 14.17 4.20 0.53
C PHE A 10 13.30 4.26 1.79
N ALA A 11 13.89 4.18 2.97
CA ALA A 11 13.17 4.20 4.24
C ALA A 11 12.54 5.56 4.55
N SER A 12 13.17 6.67 4.15
CA SER A 12 12.60 8.01 4.31
C SER A 12 11.41 8.19 3.36
N GLU A 13 11.63 7.98 2.07
CA GLU A 13 10.60 8.16 1.03
C GLU A 13 9.42 7.19 1.23
N SER A 14 9.68 5.95 1.66
CA SER A 14 8.61 4.99 1.93
C SER A 14 7.73 5.43 3.09
N ARG A 15 8.29 6.04 4.14
CA ARG A 15 7.50 6.58 5.26
C ARG A 15 6.61 7.73 4.81
N GLU A 16 7.11 8.62 3.96
CA GLU A 16 6.33 9.72 3.41
C GLU A 16 5.14 9.21 2.59
N HIS A 17 5.37 8.20 1.73
CA HIS A 17 4.29 7.58 0.96
C HIS A 17 3.30 6.80 1.82
N LEU A 18 3.76 6.11 2.87
CA LEU A 18 2.88 5.40 3.81
C LEU A 18 2.02 6.38 4.62
N GLN A 19 2.59 7.50 5.05
CA GLN A 19 1.82 8.56 5.69
C GLN A 19 0.77 9.13 4.72
N ALA A 20 1.15 9.42 3.48
CA ALA A 20 0.24 9.92 2.46
C ALA A 20 -0.88 8.92 2.13
N LEU A 21 -0.59 7.61 2.17
CA LEU A 21 -1.61 6.55 2.05
C LEU A 21 -2.61 6.62 3.20
N THR A 22 -2.14 6.64 4.44
CA THR A 22 -3.00 6.72 5.63
C THR A 22 -3.92 7.96 5.58
N GLU A 23 -3.36 9.13 5.29
CA GLU A 23 -4.13 10.37 5.18
C GLU A 23 -5.19 10.29 4.07
N ALA A 24 -4.82 9.78 2.90
CA ALA A 24 -5.75 9.67 1.79
C ALA A 24 -6.83 8.60 2.01
N ILE A 25 -6.56 7.53 2.76
CA ILE A 25 -7.57 6.54 3.17
C ILE A 25 -8.58 7.17 4.14
N LEU A 26 -8.12 7.98 5.10
CA LEU A 26 -9.01 8.71 6.00
C LEU A 26 -9.88 9.74 5.25
N ASP A 27 -9.33 10.43 4.26
CA ASP A 27 -10.11 11.33 3.41
C ASP A 27 -11.12 10.56 2.57
N LEU A 28 -10.76 9.37 2.05
CA LEU A 28 -11.66 8.50 1.32
C LEU A 28 -12.79 7.95 2.21
N GLU A 29 -12.51 7.65 3.47
CA GLU A 29 -13.52 7.22 4.44
C GLU A 29 -14.55 8.32 4.71
N ARG A 30 -14.09 9.58 4.79
CA ARG A 30 -14.96 10.75 4.98
C ARG A 30 -15.77 11.08 3.74
N GLU A 31 -15.17 10.91 2.56
CA GLU A 31 -15.78 11.22 1.26
C GLU A 31 -15.67 10.05 0.27
N PRO A 32 -16.43 8.94 0.45
CA PRO A 32 -16.29 7.72 -0.37
C PRO A 32 -16.59 7.92 -1.86
N GLY A 33 -17.32 8.98 -2.22
CA GLY A 33 -17.63 9.32 -3.62
C GLY A 33 -16.56 10.18 -4.30
N SER A 34 -15.52 10.61 -3.57
CA SER A 34 -14.48 11.48 -4.12
C SER A 34 -13.40 10.67 -4.84
N VAL A 35 -13.09 11.06 -6.06
CA VAL A 35 -12.03 10.44 -6.88
C VAL A 35 -10.64 10.90 -6.41
N GLU A 36 -10.55 12.10 -5.83
CA GLU A 36 -9.25 12.68 -5.45
C GLU A 36 -8.49 11.86 -4.40
N PRO A 37 -9.08 11.44 -3.26
CA PRO A 37 -8.41 10.58 -2.30
C PRO A 37 -7.99 9.25 -2.93
N LEU A 38 -8.86 8.66 -3.76
CA LEU A 38 -8.59 7.39 -4.42
C LEU A 38 -7.37 7.48 -5.37
N GLU A 39 -7.26 8.57 -6.13
CA GLU A 39 -6.10 8.88 -6.96
C GLU A 39 -4.81 9.11 -6.15
N ARG A 40 -4.91 9.74 -4.98
CA ARG A 40 -3.76 9.91 -4.06
C ARG A 40 -3.27 8.56 -3.54
N ILE A 41 -4.19 7.68 -3.14
CA ILE A 41 -3.83 6.33 -2.68
C ILE A 41 -3.13 5.55 -3.80
N PHE A 42 -3.72 5.57 -5.01
CA PHE A 42 -3.15 4.88 -6.18
C PHE A 42 -1.73 5.34 -6.49
N ARG A 43 -1.47 6.66 -6.52
CA ARG A 43 -0.13 7.20 -6.80
C ARG A 43 0.89 6.81 -5.74
N SER A 44 0.55 6.88 -4.45
CA SER A 44 1.48 6.48 -3.39
C SER A 44 1.80 4.99 -3.44
N ALA A 45 0.80 4.13 -3.69
CA ALA A 45 1.01 2.70 -3.89
C ALA A 45 1.91 2.43 -5.12
N HIS A 46 1.68 3.13 -6.23
CA HIS A 46 2.50 3.02 -7.45
C HIS A 46 3.98 3.32 -7.19
N THR A 47 4.25 4.42 -6.49
CA THR A 47 5.62 4.82 -6.17
C THR A 47 6.28 3.81 -5.24
N LEU A 48 5.60 3.40 -4.17
CA LEU A 48 6.10 2.37 -3.24
C LEU A 48 6.42 1.06 -3.96
N LYS A 49 5.58 0.61 -4.89
CA LYS A 49 5.83 -0.59 -5.71
C LYS A 49 7.14 -0.47 -6.47
N GLY A 50 7.35 0.65 -7.16
CA GLY A 50 8.54 0.89 -7.98
C GLY A 50 9.82 0.98 -7.15
N MET A 51 9.76 1.69 -6.03
CA MET A 51 10.87 1.78 -5.07
C MET A 51 11.21 0.40 -4.48
N ALA A 52 10.20 -0.34 -4.02
CA ALA A 52 10.40 -1.67 -3.44
C ALA A 52 10.97 -2.66 -4.46
N ALA A 53 10.48 -2.64 -5.71
CA ALA A 53 11.02 -3.45 -6.80
C ALA A 53 12.49 -3.13 -7.09
N THR A 54 12.85 -1.85 -7.11
CA THR A 54 14.23 -1.39 -7.35
C THR A 54 15.18 -1.89 -6.26
N MET A 55 14.71 -1.94 -5.02
CA MET A 55 15.48 -2.43 -3.87
C MET A 55 15.46 -3.96 -3.72
N GLY A 56 14.64 -4.67 -4.50
CA GLY A 56 14.45 -6.13 -4.38
C GLY A 56 13.54 -6.56 -3.22
N TYR A 57 12.76 -5.65 -2.64
CA TYR A 57 11.78 -5.94 -1.59
C TYR A 57 10.47 -6.46 -2.21
N GLU A 58 10.51 -7.68 -2.75
CA GLU A 58 9.45 -8.27 -3.56
C GLU A 58 8.09 -8.32 -2.84
N GLY A 59 8.08 -8.64 -1.55
CA GLY A 59 6.84 -8.71 -0.78
C GLY A 59 6.12 -7.35 -0.69
N MET A 60 6.85 -6.26 -0.44
CA MET A 60 6.28 -4.91 -0.43
C MET A 60 5.80 -4.50 -1.82
N SER A 61 6.60 -4.83 -2.85
CA SER A 61 6.24 -4.53 -4.24
C SER A 61 4.96 -5.26 -4.66
N GLN A 62 4.81 -6.53 -4.27
CA GLN A 62 3.62 -7.33 -4.56
C GLN A 62 2.38 -6.79 -3.86
N LEU A 63 2.48 -6.42 -2.58
CA LEU A 63 1.35 -5.84 -1.86
C LEU A 63 0.90 -4.52 -2.47
N ALA A 64 1.85 -3.63 -2.78
CA ALA A 64 1.55 -2.35 -3.42
C ALA A 64 0.91 -2.52 -4.81
N ARG A 65 1.34 -3.52 -5.59
CA ARG A 65 0.70 -3.89 -6.86
C ARG A 65 -0.74 -4.37 -6.67
N ASP A 66 -0.98 -5.31 -5.76
CA ASP A 66 -2.34 -5.84 -5.55
C ASP A 66 -3.29 -4.74 -5.01
N MET A 67 -2.77 -3.75 -4.27
CA MET A 67 -3.51 -2.54 -3.92
C MET A 67 -3.85 -1.70 -5.17
N GLU A 68 -2.90 -1.46 -6.09
CA GLU A 68 -3.17 -0.75 -7.35
C GLU A 68 -4.27 -1.43 -8.16
N ASP A 69 -4.19 -2.76 -8.33
CA ASP A 69 -5.17 -3.53 -9.10
C ASP A 69 -6.58 -3.41 -8.53
N LEU A 70 -6.71 -3.32 -7.20
CA LEU A 70 -7.99 -3.10 -6.52
C LEU A 70 -8.49 -1.66 -6.70
N LEU A 71 -7.60 -0.68 -6.50
CA LEU A 71 -7.92 0.75 -6.62
C LEU A 71 -8.29 1.12 -8.05
N ASP A 72 -7.66 0.51 -9.05
CA ASP A 72 -7.95 0.77 -10.47
C ASP A 72 -9.41 0.45 -10.81
N LYS A 73 -10.00 -0.60 -10.20
CA LYS A 73 -11.43 -0.89 -10.33
C LYS A 73 -12.30 0.23 -9.74
N GLY A 74 -11.88 0.79 -8.61
CA GLY A 74 -12.53 1.95 -7.99
C GLY A 74 -12.48 3.20 -8.89
N ARG A 75 -11.32 3.48 -9.51
CA ARG A 75 -11.14 4.58 -10.47
C ARG A 75 -12.04 4.46 -11.69
N GLN A 76 -12.21 3.23 -12.17
CA GLN A 76 -13.08 2.92 -13.32
C GLN A 76 -14.57 2.94 -12.95
N GLY A 77 -14.93 3.14 -11.68
CA GLY A 77 -16.31 3.09 -11.19
C GLY A 77 -16.91 1.68 -11.19
N THR A 78 -16.09 0.64 -11.31
CA THR A 78 -16.51 -0.77 -11.31
C THR A 78 -16.49 -1.41 -9.92
N LEU A 79 -15.99 -0.67 -8.93
CA LEU A 79 -15.94 -1.06 -7.52
C LEU A 79 -16.48 0.08 -6.65
N ALA A 80 -17.50 -0.19 -5.86
CA ALA A 80 -17.99 0.78 -4.87
C ALA A 80 -17.01 0.90 -3.70
N VAL A 81 -16.73 2.13 -3.28
CA VAL A 81 -15.97 2.40 -2.05
C VAL A 81 -16.91 2.17 -0.86
N ALA A 82 -16.77 1.00 -0.25
CA ALA A 82 -17.50 0.58 0.94
C ALA A 82 -16.57 0.57 2.17
N PRO A 83 -17.10 0.59 3.41
CA PRO A 83 -16.27 0.50 4.61
C PRO A 83 -15.30 -0.69 4.60
N ALA A 84 -15.73 -1.84 4.07
CA ALA A 84 -14.86 -3.02 3.93
C ALA A 84 -13.63 -2.79 3.02
N LEU A 85 -13.73 -1.90 2.02
CA LEU A 85 -12.58 -1.49 1.21
C LEU A 85 -11.62 -0.64 2.03
N ILE A 86 -12.14 0.31 2.81
CA ILE A 86 -11.34 1.19 3.68
C ILE A 86 -10.57 0.35 4.71
N ASP A 87 -11.24 -0.60 5.35
CA ASP A 87 -10.61 -1.52 6.31
C ASP A 87 -9.49 -2.34 5.66
N LEU A 88 -9.75 -2.87 4.46
CA LEU A 88 -8.76 -3.66 3.72
C LEU A 88 -7.57 -2.82 3.28
N LEU A 89 -7.78 -1.59 2.81
CA LEU A 89 -6.69 -0.67 2.44
C LEU A 89 -5.86 -0.30 3.67
N SER A 90 -6.51 -0.06 4.81
CA SER A 90 -5.83 0.21 6.10
C SER A 90 -4.98 -0.97 6.55
N GLU A 91 -5.52 -2.20 6.47
CA GLU A 91 -4.77 -3.44 6.75
C GLU A 91 -3.52 -3.56 5.86
N CYS A 92 -3.64 -3.21 4.57
CA CYS A 92 -2.49 -3.22 3.66
C CYS A 92 -1.41 -2.20 4.08
N VAL A 93 -1.81 -1.00 4.48
CA VAL A 93 -0.88 0.03 4.96
C VAL A 93 -0.18 -0.40 6.25
N ASP A 94 -0.89 -1.05 7.17
CA ASP A 94 -0.29 -1.60 8.40
C ASP A 94 0.75 -2.68 8.10
N VAL A 95 0.47 -3.56 7.15
CA VAL A 95 1.43 -4.57 6.68
C VAL A 95 2.64 -3.90 6.03
N LEU A 96 2.45 -2.93 5.14
CA LEU A 96 3.56 -2.21 4.52
C LEU A 96 4.44 -1.48 5.55
N ASN A 97 3.84 -0.85 6.56
CA ASN A 97 4.56 -0.23 7.67
C ASN A 97 5.39 -1.25 8.46
N THR A 98 4.81 -2.42 8.74
CA THR A 98 5.50 -3.50 9.44
C THR A 98 6.69 -4.01 8.62
N MET A 99 6.48 -4.29 7.33
CA MET A 99 7.54 -4.73 6.41
C MET A 99 8.66 -3.70 6.30
N LEU A 100 8.32 -2.42 6.23
CA LEU A 100 9.32 -1.35 6.22
C LEU A 100 10.14 -1.32 7.52
N GLY A 101 9.46 -1.46 8.66
CA GLY A 101 10.13 -1.59 9.96
C GLY A 101 11.08 -2.78 10.02
N ASP A 102 10.67 -3.92 9.46
CA ASP A 102 11.47 -5.15 9.40
C ASP A 102 12.72 -4.97 8.51
N ILE A 103 12.57 -4.34 7.35
CA ILE A 103 13.68 -4.00 6.44
C ILE A 103 14.69 -3.10 7.13
N ILE A 104 14.22 -2.07 7.82
CA ILE A 104 15.09 -1.10 8.53
C ILE A 104 15.86 -1.81 9.64
N ALA A 105 15.16 -2.63 10.42
CA ALA A 105 15.74 -3.41 11.52
C ALA A 105 16.54 -4.65 11.07
N GLU A 106 16.60 -4.95 9.77
CA GLU A 106 17.29 -6.11 9.20
C GLU A 106 16.81 -7.44 9.79
N ARG A 107 15.51 -7.55 10.03
CA ARG A 107 14.88 -8.76 10.55
C ARG A 107 13.97 -9.41 9.51
N GLU A 108 13.78 -10.70 9.67
CA GLU A 108 12.81 -11.44 8.88
C GLU A 108 11.39 -11.00 9.24
N SER A 109 10.57 -10.75 8.22
CA SER A 109 9.20 -10.30 8.43
C SER A 109 8.31 -11.46 8.85
N GLN A 110 7.50 -11.25 9.88
CA GLN A 110 6.52 -12.24 10.36
C GLN A 110 5.08 -11.92 9.92
N VAL A 111 4.91 -10.92 9.04
CA VAL A 111 3.59 -10.59 8.50
C VAL A 111 3.04 -11.75 7.69
N ASN A 112 1.76 -12.06 7.86
CA ASN A 112 1.08 -13.03 7.02
C ASN A 112 0.66 -12.39 5.70
N LEU A 113 1.66 -12.09 4.85
CA LEU A 113 1.45 -11.44 3.56
C LEU A 113 0.49 -12.25 2.68
N ALA A 114 0.61 -13.58 2.68
CA ALA A 114 -0.26 -14.46 1.91
C ALA A 114 -1.74 -14.27 2.24
N ALA A 115 -2.09 -14.10 3.51
CA ALA A 115 -3.47 -13.85 3.93
C ALA A 115 -4.01 -12.51 3.39
N VAL A 116 -3.20 -11.44 3.45
CA VAL A 116 -3.62 -10.12 2.96
C VAL A 116 -3.75 -10.10 1.44
N LEU A 117 -2.79 -10.69 0.72
CA LEU A 117 -2.88 -10.84 -0.75
C LEU A 117 -4.10 -11.66 -1.15
N HIS A 118 -4.46 -12.69 -0.38
CA HIS A 118 -5.68 -13.46 -0.63
C HIS A 118 -6.93 -12.59 -0.47
N LYS A 119 -7.02 -11.78 0.61
CA LYS A 119 -8.13 -10.84 0.81
C LYS A 119 -8.27 -9.84 -0.35
N LEU A 120 -7.16 -9.23 -0.79
CA LEU A 120 -7.16 -8.30 -1.93
C LEU A 120 -7.71 -8.95 -3.20
N LYS A 121 -7.27 -10.17 -3.52
CA LYS A 121 -7.70 -10.88 -4.73
C LYS A 121 -9.15 -11.33 -4.70
N GLN A 122 -9.68 -11.61 -3.51
CA GLN A 122 -11.06 -12.06 -3.32
C GLN A 122 -12.04 -10.91 -3.04
N TYR A 123 -11.56 -9.67 -2.88
CA TYR A 123 -12.43 -8.54 -2.54
C TYR A 123 -13.51 -8.35 -3.60
N GLN A 124 -14.76 -8.40 -3.14
CA GLN A 124 -15.94 -8.02 -3.89
C GLN A 124 -16.78 -7.12 -2.99
N PRO A 125 -17.29 -5.98 -3.49
CA PRO A 125 -18.18 -5.14 -2.72
C PRO A 125 -19.48 -5.91 -2.51
N ALA A 126 -19.99 -5.89 -1.27
CA ALA A 126 -21.25 -6.52 -0.90
C ALA A 126 -22.45 -5.78 -1.51
#